data_AF-A0A7V4P0L1-F1
#
_entry.id   AF-A0A7V4P0L1-F1
#
_cell.length_a   1.000
_cell.length_b   1.000
_cell.length_c   1.000
_cell.angle_alpha   90.00
_cell.angle_beta   90.00
_cell.angle_gamma   90.00
#
_symmetry.space_group_name_H-M   'P 1'
#
loop_
_entity.id
_entity.type
_entity.pdbx_description
1 polymer ?
#
loop_
_entity_poly.entity_id
_entity_poly.type
_entity_poly.pdbx_seq_one_letter_code
_entity_poly.pdbx_strand_id
1 'polypeptide(L)'
;MVTPKAPVDDSSGLRRLTRGPLGIALGVGLLVVSGIILWMFGRGSNAADIAANRNFICAETGETFAHKIKPGESYPIINPKTGRPTGYPAELCYWTRDGKAKLEPTRVLLNQYAGKEGPTICPDCGREVRPHNPPPPPELMREALEANRRN
;
A
#
# COMPACT_ATOMS: atom_id res chain seq x y z
N MET A 1 -69.78 -0.40 -8.97
CA MET A 1 -68.57 0.26 -8.43
C MET A 1 -67.89 -0.72 -7.48
N VAL A 2 -66.76 -1.29 -7.89
CA VAL A 2 -66.00 -2.25 -7.07
C VAL A 2 -64.94 -1.45 -6.32
N THR A 3 -65.02 -1.42 -4.99
CA THR A 3 -63.98 -0.83 -4.14
C THR A 3 -62.71 -1.69 -4.19
N PRO A 4 -61.52 -1.09 -4.36
CA PRO A 4 -60.27 -1.84 -4.29
C PRO A 4 -60.00 -2.28 -2.85
N LYS A 5 -59.65 -3.55 -2.68
CA LYS A 5 -59.24 -4.15 -1.40
C LYS A 5 -57.87 -3.57 -1.01
N ALA A 6 -57.76 -3.02 0.19
CA ALA A 6 -56.51 -2.44 0.70
C ALA A 6 -55.36 -3.47 0.71
N PRO A 7 -54.11 -3.04 0.45
CA PRO A 7 -52.95 -3.93 0.50
C PRO A 7 -52.74 -4.42 1.95
N VAL A 8 -52.51 -5.72 2.09
CA VAL A 8 -52.24 -6.37 3.37
C VAL A 8 -50.87 -5.87 3.86
N ASP A 9 -50.87 -5.20 5.01
CA ASP A 9 -49.69 -4.64 5.66
C ASP A 9 -48.86 -5.78 6.30
N ASP A 10 -47.85 -6.25 5.56
CA ASP A 10 -46.96 -7.38 5.89
C ASP A 10 -45.88 -7.01 6.94
N SER A 11 -46.12 -5.98 7.75
CA SER A 11 -45.23 -5.53 8.81
C SER A 11 -45.40 -6.31 10.13
N SER A 12 -46.41 -7.18 10.21
CA SER A 12 -46.79 -7.92 11.41
C SER A 12 -46.05 -9.27 11.58
N GLY A 13 -45.69 -9.95 10.50
CA GLY A 13 -44.91 -11.20 10.52
C GLY A 13 -43.46 -11.00 10.98
N LEU A 14 -42.80 -9.94 10.46
CA LEU A 14 -41.42 -9.60 10.80
C LEU A 14 -41.26 -9.20 12.28
N ARG A 15 -42.27 -8.53 12.85
CA ARG A 15 -42.29 -8.13 14.28
C ARG A 15 -42.53 -9.28 15.25
N ARG A 16 -43.18 -10.36 14.80
CA ARG A 16 -43.35 -11.60 15.59
C ARG A 16 -42.08 -12.45 15.59
N LEU A 17 -41.38 -12.49 14.46
CA LEU A 17 -40.12 -13.22 14.32
C LEU A 17 -38.99 -12.62 15.17
N THR A 18 -39.00 -11.29 15.36
CA THR A 18 -37.95 -10.52 16.07
C THR A 18 -38.17 -10.36 17.57
N ARG A 19 -39.37 -10.67 18.11
CA ARG A 19 -39.69 -10.54 19.56
C ARG A 19 -39.71 -11.86 20.33
N GLY A 20 -39.59 -13.00 19.65
CA GLY A 20 -39.46 -14.31 20.30
C GLY A 20 -38.02 -14.60 20.72
N PRO A 21 -37.78 -15.49 21.70
CA PRO A 21 -36.43 -15.88 22.13
C PRO A 21 -35.58 -16.43 20.97
N LEU A 22 -36.23 -17.04 19.97
CA LEU A 22 -35.60 -17.50 18.74
C LEU A 22 -35.11 -16.35 17.84
N GLY A 23 -35.86 -15.25 17.76
CA GLY A 23 -35.48 -14.05 17.01
C GLY A 23 -34.29 -13.32 17.61
N ILE A 24 -34.27 -13.24 18.95
CA ILE A 24 -33.14 -12.70 19.70
C ILE A 24 -31.91 -13.58 19.50
N ALA A 25 -32.05 -14.92 19.60
CA ALA A 25 -30.95 -15.85 19.39
C ALA A 25 -30.38 -15.77 17.97
N LEU A 26 -31.22 -15.65 16.94
CA LEU A 26 -30.78 -15.46 15.55
C LEU A 26 -30.09 -14.11 15.34
N GLY A 27 -30.61 -13.03 15.91
CA GLY A 27 -29.99 -11.70 15.82
C GLY A 27 -28.63 -11.65 16.51
N VAL A 28 -28.51 -12.21 17.72
CA VAL A 28 -27.24 -12.33 18.44
C VAL A 28 -26.27 -13.24 17.69
N GLY A 29 -26.73 -14.37 17.15
CA GLY A 29 -25.92 -15.26 16.32
C GLY A 29 -25.35 -14.56 15.09
N LEU A 30 -26.16 -13.76 14.40
CA LEU A 30 -25.73 -13.01 13.22
C LEU A 30 -24.71 -11.92 13.57
N LEU A 31 -24.86 -11.25 14.72
CA LEU A 31 -23.90 -10.27 15.23
C LEU A 31 -22.57 -10.92 15.64
N VAL A 32 -22.62 -12.09 16.28
CA VAL A 32 -21.41 -12.85 16.64
C VAL A 32 -20.68 -13.33 15.39
N VAL A 33 -21.39 -13.89 14.42
CA VAL A 33 -20.80 -14.32 13.14
C VAL A 33 -20.20 -13.12 12.39
N SER A 34 -20.92 -11.99 12.34
CA SER A 34 -20.39 -10.76 11.74
C SER A 34 -19.16 -10.24 12.47
N GLY A 35 -19.14 -10.30 13.80
CA GLY A 35 -17.98 -9.96 14.62
C GLY A 35 -16.78 -10.87 14.37
N ILE A 36 -17.01 -12.18 14.19
CA ILE A 36 -15.95 -13.15 13.84
C ILE A 36 -15.41 -12.85 12.44
N ILE A 37 -16.28 -12.61 11.46
CA ILE A 37 -15.87 -12.25 10.10
C ILE A 37 -15.04 -10.96 10.11
N LEU A 38 -15.50 -9.92 10.83
CA LEU A 38 -14.75 -8.67 10.97
C LEU A 38 -13.42 -8.87 11.70
N TRP A 39 -13.33 -9.76 12.68
CA TRP A 39 -12.08 -10.06 13.39
C TRP A 39 -11.09 -10.87 12.53
N MET A 40 -11.58 -11.79 11.70
CA MET A 40 -10.78 -12.60 10.78
C MET A 40 -10.26 -11.79 9.59
N PHE A 41 -11.11 -10.96 8.99
CA PHE A 41 -10.80 -10.25 7.74
C PHE A 41 -10.44 -8.76 7.94
N GLY A 42 -10.81 -8.14 9.07
CA GLY A 42 -10.52 -6.73 9.38
C GLY A 42 -9.10 -6.47 9.89
N ARG A 43 -8.29 -7.52 10.13
CA ARG A 43 -6.86 -7.39 10.44
C ARG A 43 -5.97 -7.15 9.21
N GLY A 44 -6.53 -7.20 8.00
CA GLY A 44 -5.79 -6.97 6.77
C GLY A 44 -5.68 -5.50 6.40
N SER A 45 -4.79 -4.73 7.04
CA SER A 45 -4.36 -3.44 6.50
C SER A 45 -3.37 -3.66 5.36
N ASN A 46 -3.84 -4.27 4.26
CA ASN A 46 -3.03 -4.59 3.09
C ASN A 46 -2.45 -3.32 2.43
N ALA A 47 -3.15 -2.18 2.51
CA ALA A 47 -2.64 -0.91 2.01
C ALA A 47 -1.50 -0.32 2.86
N ALA A 48 -1.58 -0.46 4.18
CA ALA A 48 -0.55 0.04 5.10
C ALA A 48 0.71 -0.84 5.06
N ASP A 49 0.55 -2.16 4.94
CA ASP A 49 1.68 -3.09 4.83
C ASP A 49 2.43 -2.98 3.50
N ILE A 50 1.72 -2.73 2.40
CA ILE A 50 2.35 -2.41 1.10
C ILE A 50 3.06 -1.06 1.16
N ALA A 51 2.47 -0.04 1.80
CA ALA A 51 3.09 1.28 1.95
C ALA A 51 4.28 1.31 2.92
N ALA A 52 4.32 0.39 3.89
CA ALA A 52 5.37 0.27 4.91
C ALA A 52 6.60 -0.51 4.43
N ASN A 53 6.44 -1.42 3.45
CA ASN A 53 7.55 -2.11 2.82
C ASN A 53 8.27 -1.18 1.83
N ARG A 54 9.22 -0.40 2.35
CA ARG A 54 10.07 0.48 1.54
C ARG A 54 11.47 -0.09 1.44
N ASN A 55 12.11 0.12 0.29
CA ASN A 55 13.53 -0.08 0.16
C ASN A 55 14.24 1.12 0.81
N PHE A 56 15.10 0.82 1.77
CA PHE A 56 16.03 1.77 2.36
C PHE A 56 17.40 1.62 1.70
N ILE A 57 18.20 2.66 1.80
CA ILE A 57 19.58 2.71 1.32
C ILE A 57 20.47 3.25 2.44
N CYS A 58 21.59 2.57 2.66
CA CYS A 58 22.60 2.97 3.63
C CYS A 58 23.36 4.19 3.11
N ALA A 59 23.39 5.28 3.86
CA ALA A 59 24.10 6.50 3.46
C ALA A 59 25.61 6.32 3.29
N GLU A 60 26.20 5.35 4.01
CA GLU A 60 27.64 5.13 3.97
C GLU A 60 28.08 4.13 2.90
N THR A 61 27.31 3.05 2.70
CA THR A 61 27.70 1.96 1.80
C THR A 61 26.94 1.95 0.47
N GLY A 62 25.82 2.68 0.37
CA GLY A 62 24.92 2.63 -0.77
C GLY A 62 24.14 1.31 -0.89
N GLU A 63 24.33 0.36 0.04
CA GLU A 63 23.60 -0.90 0.01
C GLU A 63 22.13 -0.68 0.35
N THR A 64 21.27 -1.42 -0.34
CA THR A 64 19.83 -1.36 -0.12
C THR A 64 19.35 -2.49 0.77
N PHE A 65 18.32 -2.22 1.56
CA PHE A 65 17.71 -3.21 2.45
C PHE A 65 16.22 -2.91 2.64
N ALA A 66 15.43 -3.96 2.90
CA ALA A 66 14.02 -3.81 3.23
C ALA A 66 13.86 -3.49 4.72
N HIS A 67 13.00 -2.53 5.03
CA HIS A 67 12.58 -2.25 6.41
C HIS A 67 11.12 -1.84 6.43
N LYS A 68 10.38 -2.39 7.41
CA LYS A 68 8.99 -2.01 7.66
C LYS A 68 8.99 -0.89 8.69
N ILE A 69 8.62 0.32 8.26
CA ILE A 69 8.56 1.50 9.14
C ILE A 69 7.58 1.24 10.28
N LYS A 70 8.02 1.47 11.51
CA LYS A 70 7.19 1.40 12.71
C LYS A 70 6.72 2.79 13.15
N PRO A 71 5.54 2.91 13.78
CA PRO A 71 5.09 4.18 14.34
C PRO A 71 6.13 4.78 15.28
N GLY A 72 6.44 6.07 15.08
CA GLY A 72 7.42 6.81 15.88
C GLY A 72 8.88 6.71 15.41
N GLU A 73 9.19 5.91 14.39
CA GLU A 73 10.53 5.91 13.79
C GLU A 73 10.80 7.21 13.03
N SER A 74 12.01 7.74 13.17
CA SER A 74 12.54 8.88 12.43
C SER A 74 13.74 8.46 11.59
N TYR A 75 14.05 9.25 10.56
CA TYR A 75 15.24 9.02 9.74
C TYR A 75 16.46 9.71 10.35
N PRO A 76 17.66 9.10 10.24
CA PRO A 76 17.90 7.77 9.67
C PRO A 76 17.46 6.61 10.59
N ILE A 77 16.97 5.52 9.98
CA ILE A 77 16.70 4.27 10.70
C ILE A 77 17.98 3.46 10.95
N ILE A 78 17.91 2.53 11.89
CA ILE A 78 18.97 1.55 12.12
C ILE A 78 19.09 0.61 10.92
N ASN A 79 20.26 0.57 10.30
CA ASN A 79 20.56 -0.42 9.27
C ASN A 79 20.78 -1.79 9.96
N PRO A 80 20.02 -2.84 9.60
CA PRO A 80 20.09 -4.13 10.27
C PRO A 80 21.43 -4.85 10.09
N LYS A 81 22.20 -4.51 9.05
CA LYS A 81 23.52 -5.10 8.80
C LYS A 81 24.62 -4.47 9.65
N THR A 82 24.55 -3.15 9.89
CA THR A 82 25.62 -2.40 10.57
C THR A 82 25.28 -2.02 12.02
N GLY A 83 24.00 -2.10 12.40
CA GLY A 83 23.52 -1.66 13.71
C GLY A 83 23.55 -0.14 13.92
N ARG A 84 23.87 0.65 12.88
CA ARG A 84 24.03 2.11 12.98
C ARG A 84 22.87 2.87 12.31
N PRO A 85 22.51 4.07 12.80
CA PRO A 85 21.46 4.91 12.24
C PRO A 85 21.91 5.54 10.92
N THR A 86 21.86 4.74 9.84
CA THR A 86 22.41 5.09 8.51
C THR A 86 21.42 4.83 7.38
N GLY A 87 20.23 4.32 7.68
CA GLY A 87 19.21 3.99 6.68
C GLY A 87 18.31 5.16 6.34
N TYR A 88 18.23 5.50 5.06
CA TYR A 88 17.27 6.47 4.53
C TYR A 88 16.36 5.81 3.48
N PRO A 89 15.15 6.32 3.28
CA PRO A 89 14.30 5.81 2.20
C PRO A 89 15.00 6.00 0.85
N ALA A 90 15.03 4.94 0.04
CA ALA A 90 15.54 5.01 -1.32
C ALA A 90 14.43 5.51 -2.25
N GLU A 91 14.73 6.50 -3.08
CA GLU A 91 13.86 6.88 -4.19
C GLU A 91 14.04 5.93 -5.37
N LEU A 92 12.97 5.73 -6.13
CA LEU A 92 12.94 4.79 -7.24
C LEU A 92 12.98 5.52 -8.58
N CYS A 93 13.95 5.17 -9.41
CA CYS A 93 14.06 5.67 -10.79
C CYS A 93 13.82 4.53 -11.78
N TYR A 94 12.67 4.57 -12.44
CA TYR A 94 12.24 3.58 -13.44
C TYR A 94 12.59 4.00 -14.88
N TRP A 95 13.41 5.02 -15.05
CA TRP A 95 13.87 5.45 -16.38
C TRP A 95 15.17 4.77 -16.77
N THR A 96 15.31 4.49 -18.05
CA THR A 96 16.59 4.15 -18.70
C THR A 96 17.21 5.40 -19.33
N ARG A 97 18.49 5.32 -19.72
CA ARG A 97 19.23 6.42 -20.34
C ARG A 97 18.66 6.86 -21.70
N ASP A 98 18.10 5.92 -22.47
CA ASP A 98 17.44 6.16 -23.76
C ASP A 98 16.00 6.69 -23.61
N GLY A 99 15.53 6.93 -22.37
CA GLY A 99 14.21 7.49 -22.13
C GLY A 99 13.07 6.48 -22.22
N LYS A 100 13.36 5.18 -22.06
CA LYS A 100 12.35 4.13 -21.86
C LYS A 100 12.10 3.90 -20.38
N ALA A 101 11.05 3.13 -20.10
CA ALA A 101 10.81 2.58 -18.77
C ALA A 101 11.56 1.27 -18.57
N LYS A 102 11.86 0.96 -17.31
CA LYS A 102 12.33 -0.36 -16.86
C LYS A 102 11.48 -0.83 -15.68
N LEU A 103 11.40 -2.14 -15.47
CA LEU A 103 10.62 -2.72 -14.37
C LEU A 103 11.38 -2.72 -13.05
N GLU A 104 12.69 -2.97 -13.08
CA GLU A 104 13.55 -2.90 -11.90
C GLU A 104 14.12 -1.47 -11.77
N PRO A 105 13.73 -0.70 -10.73
CA PRO A 105 14.18 0.67 -10.58
C PRO A 105 15.63 0.75 -10.12
N THR A 106 16.33 1.82 -10.51
CA THR A 106 17.51 2.25 -9.76
C THR A 106 17.04 2.81 -8.43
N ARG A 107 17.56 2.26 -7.33
CA ARG A 107 17.36 2.80 -5.98
C ARG A 107 18.39 3.90 -5.76
N VAL A 108 17.93 5.10 -5.41
CA VAL A 108 18.78 6.29 -5.33
C VAL A 108 18.63 6.91 -3.94
N LEU A 109 19.77 7.19 -3.30
CA LEU A 109 19.84 8.02 -2.10
C LEU A 109 19.77 9.49 -2.52
N LEU A 110 18.74 10.20 -2.06
CA LEU A 110 18.66 11.64 -2.31
C LEU A 110 19.78 12.40 -1.59
N ASN A 111 20.34 13.40 -2.27
CA ASN A 111 21.34 14.32 -1.73
C ASN A 111 20.87 15.02 -0.44
N GLN A 112 19.57 15.37 -0.35
CA GLN A 112 18.99 15.97 0.86
C GLN A 112 19.12 15.07 2.10
N TYR A 113 19.16 13.75 1.92
CA TYR A 113 19.38 12.79 3.01
C TYR A 113 20.86 12.55 3.27
N ALA A 114 21.69 12.64 2.22
CA ALA A 114 23.14 12.50 2.32
C ALA A 114 23.85 13.77 2.82
N GLY A 115 23.13 14.86 3.12
CA GLY A 115 23.71 16.16 3.49
C GLY A 115 24.48 16.83 2.36
N LYS A 116 24.17 16.49 1.09
CA LYS A 116 24.81 17.07 -0.10
C LYS A 116 23.92 18.15 -0.70
N GLU A 117 24.55 19.20 -1.21
CA GLU A 117 23.85 20.28 -1.92
C GLU A 117 23.46 19.87 -3.35
N GLY A 118 22.42 20.53 -3.88
CA GLY A 118 22.00 20.40 -5.28
C GLY A 118 21.11 19.19 -5.60
N PRO A 119 20.66 19.08 -6.87
CA PRO A 119 19.76 18.02 -7.31
C PRO A 119 20.42 16.65 -7.22
N THR A 120 19.62 15.62 -6.97
CA THR A 120 20.11 14.23 -7.02
C THR A 120 20.01 13.73 -8.45
N ILE A 121 21.10 13.22 -9.00
CA ILE A 121 21.12 12.67 -10.37
C ILE A 121 21.15 11.14 -10.29
N CYS A 122 20.26 10.48 -11.04
CA CYS A 122 20.28 9.03 -11.16
C CYS A 122 21.58 8.59 -11.88
N PRO A 123 22.39 7.72 -11.27
CA PRO A 123 23.66 7.29 -11.88
C PRO A 123 23.47 6.44 -13.14
N ASP A 124 22.28 5.85 -13.30
CA ASP A 124 21.98 4.98 -14.45
C ASP A 124 21.49 5.80 -15.65
N CYS A 125 20.41 6.56 -15.50
CA CYS A 125 19.78 7.27 -16.62
C CYS A 125 20.18 8.75 -16.76
N GLY A 126 20.85 9.34 -15.77
CA GLY A 126 21.26 10.75 -15.79
C GLY A 126 20.14 11.76 -15.54
N ARG A 127 18.92 11.30 -15.24
CA ARG A 127 17.79 12.18 -14.90
C ARG A 127 17.85 12.61 -13.44
N GLU A 128 17.30 13.78 -13.16
CA GLU A 128 17.05 14.22 -11.78
C GLU A 128 16.08 13.27 -11.09
N VAL A 129 16.41 12.92 -9.84
CA VAL A 129 15.56 12.16 -8.92
C VAL A 129 15.19 13.09 -7.78
N ARG A 130 13.90 13.17 -7.51
CA ARG A 130 13.33 14.06 -6.49
C ARG A 130 12.52 13.27 -5.46
N PRO A 131 12.17 13.85 -4.30
CA PRO A 131 11.26 13.22 -3.36
C PRO A 131 9.95 12.83 -4.03
N HIS A 132 9.47 11.60 -3.79
CA HIS A 132 8.32 11.04 -4.49
C HIS A 132 8.51 11.07 -6.02
N ASN A 133 9.63 10.50 -6.47
CA ASN A 133 10.00 10.55 -7.87
C ASN A 133 8.91 9.93 -8.75
N PRO A 134 8.31 10.66 -9.71
CA PRO A 134 7.25 10.13 -10.54
C PRO A 134 7.78 9.00 -11.43
N PRO A 135 7.00 7.92 -11.62
CA PRO A 135 7.33 6.90 -12.59
C PRO A 135 7.21 7.46 -14.02
N PRO A 136 7.79 6.78 -15.02
CA PRO A 136 7.45 6.98 -16.42
C PRO A 136 5.93 6.89 -16.68
N PRO A 137 5.43 7.49 -17.77
CA PRO A 137 4.05 7.34 -18.19
C PRO A 137 3.59 5.87 -18.24
N PRO A 138 2.32 5.57 -17.91
CA PRO A 138 1.81 4.19 -17.89
C PRO A 138 2.04 3.42 -19.18
N GLU A 139 2.03 4.11 -20.33
CA GLU A 139 2.24 3.53 -21.65
C GLU A 139 3.65 2.94 -21.78
N LEU A 140 4.67 3.67 -21.31
CA LEU A 140 6.05 3.18 -21.30
C LEU A 140 6.23 2.05 -20.27
N MET A 141 5.58 2.15 -19.11
CA MET A 141 5.61 1.08 -18.11
C MET A 141 4.99 -0.21 -18.65
N ARG A 142 3.90 -0.12 -19.42
CA ARG A 142 3.27 -1.26 -20.09
C ARG A 142 4.17 -1.86 -21.16
N GLU A 143 4.83 -1.02 -21.97
CA GLU A 143 5.81 -1.49 -22.96
C GLU A 143 6.94 -2.28 -22.30
N ALA A 144 7.49 -1.78 -21.20
CA ALA A 144 8.53 -2.48 -20.43
C ALA A 144 8.05 -3.84 -19.90
N LEU A 145 6.79 -3.93 -19.46
CA LEU A 145 6.18 -5.19 -19.00
C LEU A 145 6.01 -6.20 -20.14
N GLU A 146 5.52 -5.75 -21.29
CA GLU A 146 5.36 -6.59 -22.47
C GLU A 146 6.70 -7.08 -23.00
N ALA A 147 7.72 -6.21 -23.04
CA ALA A 147 9.07 -6.60 -23.42
C ALA A 147 9.66 -7.66 -22.48
N ASN A 148 9.46 -7.52 -21.16
CA ASN A 148 9.94 -8.50 -20.18
C ASN A 148 9.25 -9.87 -20.32
N ARG A 149 7.96 -9.91 -20.66
CA ARG A 149 7.20 -11.17 -20.86
C ARG A 149 7.57 -11.95 -22.12
N ARG A 150 8.19 -11.28 -23.10
CA ARG A 150 8.62 -11.89 -24.37
C ARG A 150 10.00 -12.52 -24.29
N ASN A 151 10.77 -12.21 -23.25
CA ASN A 151 12.08 -12.77 -22.96
C ASN A 151 11.95 -13.92 -21.95
#